data_AF-I4HKR2-F1
#
_entry.id   AF-I4HKR2-F1
#
_cell.length_a   1.000
_cell.length_b   1.000
_cell.length_c   1.000
_cell.angle_alpha   90.00
_cell.angle_beta   90.00
_cell.angle_gamma   90.00
#
_symmetry.space_group_name_H-M   'P 1'
#
loop_
_entity.id
_entity.type
_entity.pdbx_description
1 polymer ?
#
loop_
_entity_poly.entity_id
_entity_poly.type
_entity_poly.pdbx_seq_one_letter_code
_entity_poly.pdbx_strand_id
1 'polypeptide(L)'
;MRQKLFQQTLIRQGNLKKLSEIGAEIHLREPIYSEKLLLDILGEDLCLSSHLVNLEKRGKIWQATLKFQPLSLSDQRKLITFLFCLPQRWQPKNTAGELQSLWLLIISFFRGIGLICRAILNRKTAL
;
A
#
# COMPACT_ATOMS: atom_id res chain seq x y z
N MET A 1 -1.89 1.46 16.22
CA MET A 1 -0.50 1.92 15.99
C MET A 1 -0.58 3.35 15.47
N ARG A 2 -0.05 4.34 16.20
CA ARG A 2 -0.10 5.78 15.84
C ARG A 2 1.23 6.15 15.18
N GLN A 3 1.26 6.93 14.09
CA GLN A 3 2.49 7.35 13.39
C GLN A 3 2.52 8.87 13.16
N LYS A 4 3.71 9.47 13.09
CA LYS A 4 3.92 10.93 12.95
C LYS A 4 4.67 11.22 11.65
N LEU A 5 4.10 12.06 10.80
CA LEU A 5 4.81 12.71 9.71
C LEU A 5 5.46 14.00 10.22
N PHE A 6 6.72 14.17 9.87
CA PHE A 6 7.55 15.31 10.21
C PHE A 6 7.67 16.20 8.97
N GLN A 7 6.96 17.32 8.96
CA GLN A 7 7.20 18.42 8.04
C GLN A 7 8.07 19.44 8.77
N GLN A 8 8.93 20.19 8.07
CA GLN A 8 9.92 21.12 8.67
C GLN A 8 9.35 22.27 9.54
N THR A 9 8.10 22.21 10.01
CA THR A 9 7.60 22.88 11.23
C THR A 9 6.22 22.35 11.70
N LEU A 10 5.73 21.23 11.13
CA LEU A 10 4.38 20.72 11.38
C LEU A 10 4.39 19.20 11.51
N ILE A 11 4.19 18.72 12.74
CA ILE A 11 4.09 17.29 13.03
C ILE A 11 2.63 16.87 12.84
N ARG A 12 2.35 16.04 11.84
CA ARG A 12 1.00 15.55 11.55
C ARG A 12 0.91 14.05 11.82
N GLN A 13 0.00 13.67 12.72
CA GLN A 13 -0.22 12.27 13.06
C GLN A 13 -1.16 11.61 12.07
N GLY A 14 -0.73 10.46 11.55
CA GLY A 14 -1.49 9.64 10.61
C GLY A 14 -1.46 8.16 10.99
N ASN A 15 -2.31 7.38 10.32
CA ASN A 15 -2.25 5.94 10.38
C ASN A 15 -1.65 5.42 9.07
N LEU A 16 -0.54 4.70 9.16
CA LEU A 16 0.05 4.00 8.02
C LEU A 16 -0.84 2.84 7.62
N LYS A 17 -1.24 2.83 6.34
CA LYS A 17 -2.08 1.78 5.78
C LYS A 17 -1.26 0.74 5.04
N LYS A 18 -0.27 1.19 4.27
CA LYS A 18 0.65 0.33 3.53
C LYS A 18 2.06 0.93 3.57
N LEU A 19 3.05 0.06 3.56
CA LEU A 19 4.45 0.41 3.49
C LEU A 19 5.12 -0.52 2.48
N SER A 20 6.01 0.04 1.67
CA SER A 20 6.87 -0.71 0.75
C SER A 20 8.29 -0.16 0.83
N GLU A 21 9.22 -0.79 0.12
CA GLU A 21 10.60 -0.31 0.02
C GLU A 21 10.72 1.06 -0.68
N ILE A 22 9.73 1.41 -1.49
CA ILE A 22 9.77 2.58 -2.37
C ILE A 22 8.90 3.72 -1.83
N GLY A 23 7.95 3.43 -0.94
CA GLY A 23 7.03 4.44 -0.45
C GLY A 23 6.07 3.96 0.63
N ALA A 24 5.15 4.83 0.99
CA ALA A 24 4.17 4.60 2.03
C ALA A 24 2.81 5.20 1.66
N GLU A 25 1.75 4.58 2.16
CA GLU A 25 0.39 5.08 2.04
C GLU A 25 -0.13 5.40 3.45
N ILE A 26 -0.43 6.67 3.71
CA ILE A 26 -0.86 7.15 5.04
C ILE A 26 -2.25 7.76 4.97
N HIS A 27 -3.06 7.43 5.98
CA HIS A 27 -4.35 8.04 6.23
C HIS A 27 -4.21 9.19 7.23
N LEU A 28 -4.67 10.35 6.83
CA LEU A 28 -4.61 11.61 7.57
C LEU A 28 -6.02 12.16 7.77
N ARG A 29 -6.24 12.89 8.87
CA ARG A 29 -7.50 13.61 9.09
C ARG A 29 -7.56 14.92 8.32
N GLU A 30 -6.40 15.49 8.05
CA GLU A 30 -6.22 16.77 7.38
C GLU A 30 -5.34 16.59 6.15
N PRO A 31 -5.54 17.39 5.09
CA PRO A 31 -4.69 17.34 3.91
C PRO A 31 -3.29 17.86 4.22
N ILE A 32 -2.31 17.35 3.49
CA ILE A 32 -0.92 17.82 3.51
C ILE A 32 -0.56 18.22 2.08
N TYR A 33 -0.07 19.43 1.89
CA TYR A 33 0.26 19.98 0.57
C TYR A 33 1.77 20.15 0.34
N SER A 34 2.61 19.61 1.23
CA SER A 34 4.05 19.76 1.10
C SER A 34 4.64 18.71 0.16
N GLU A 35 5.50 19.15 -0.75
CA GLU A 35 6.21 18.26 -1.66
C GLU A 35 7.27 17.44 -0.95
N LYS A 36 7.94 17.96 0.08
CA LYS A 36 8.99 17.25 0.84
C LYS A 36 8.52 17.00 2.26
N LEU A 37 8.52 15.73 2.64
CA LEU A 37 7.99 15.23 3.90
C LEU A 37 8.97 14.24 4.50
N LEU A 38 9.24 14.36 5.79
CA LEU A 38 9.94 13.31 6.54
C LEU A 38 8.86 12.41 7.16
N LEU A 39 8.97 11.11 6.94
CA LEU A 39 8.13 10.11 7.56
C LEU A 39 8.87 9.54 8.77
N ASP A 40 8.32 9.70 9.97
CA ASP A 40 8.87 9.14 11.21
C ASP A 40 7.96 8.01 11.71
N ILE A 41 8.50 6.79 11.69
CA ILE A 41 7.74 5.60 12.05
C ILE A 41 7.88 5.33 13.54
N LEU A 42 6.93 5.86 14.32
CA LEU A 42 6.84 5.67 15.76
C LEU A 42 7.00 4.19 16.19
N GLY A 43 7.99 3.95 17.05
CA GLY A 43 8.34 2.64 17.57
C GLY A 43 9.62 2.06 16.96
N GLU A 44 10.15 2.66 15.89
CA GLU A 44 11.46 2.36 15.35
C GLU A 44 12.25 3.63 15.04
N ASP A 45 13.58 3.52 15.10
CA ASP A 45 14.50 4.61 14.75
C ASP A 45 14.66 4.70 13.21
N LEU A 46 13.54 5.04 12.56
CA LEU A 46 13.38 5.04 11.10
C LEU A 46 12.73 6.34 10.60
N CYS A 47 13.57 7.27 10.18
CA CYS A 47 13.19 8.54 9.56
C CYS A 47 13.48 8.50 8.06
N LEU A 48 12.44 8.58 7.23
CA LEU A 48 12.56 8.48 5.77
C LEU A 48 12.17 9.78 5.10
N SER A 49 13.08 10.34 4.30
CA SER A 49 12.78 11.46 3.41
C SER A 49 11.89 11.01 2.27
N SER A 50 10.79 11.71 2.05
CA SER A 50 9.74 11.34 1.11
C SER A 50 9.17 12.55 0.39
N HIS A 51 8.50 12.30 -0.72
CA HIS A 51 7.72 13.31 -1.42
C HIS A 51 6.28 12.85 -1.64
N LEU A 52 5.37 13.81 -1.59
CA LEU A 52 3.95 13.58 -1.83
C LEU A 52 3.73 13.35 -3.33
N VAL A 53 3.19 12.19 -3.69
CA VAL A 53 2.87 11.84 -5.08
C VAL A 53 1.39 12.07 -5.37
N ASN A 54 0.52 11.69 -4.43
CA ASN A 54 -0.92 11.83 -4.59
C ASN A 54 -1.58 12.08 -3.23
N LEU A 55 -2.64 12.89 -3.24
CA LEU A 55 -3.48 13.17 -2.10
C LEU A 55 -4.94 13.03 -2.52
N GLU A 56 -5.58 11.95 -2.09
CA GLU A 56 -6.98 11.68 -2.40
C GLU A 56 -7.86 11.82 -1.16
N LYS A 57 -9.07 12.36 -1.31
CA LYS A 57 -10.05 12.40 -0.23
C LYS A 57 -10.98 11.21 -0.34
N ARG A 58 -10.96 10.30 0.64
CA ARG A 58 -11.96 9.23 0.80
C ARG A 58 -12.88 9.54 1.98
N GLY A 59 -14.01 10.17 1.68
CA GLY A 59 -15.01 10.54 2.67
C GLY A 59 -14.47 11.58 3.67
N LYS A 60 -14.29 11.16 4.94
CA LYS A 60 -13.77 12.02 6.02
C LYS A 60 -12.26 11.91 6.23
N ILE A 61 -11.57 11.09 5.44
CA ILE A 61 -10.13 10.80 5.61
C ILE A 61 -9.40 11.18 4.32
N TRP A 62 -8.20 11.73 4.46
CA TRP A 62 -7.27 12.00 3.38
C TRP A 62 -6.28 10.85 3.25
N GLN A 63 -6.07 10.36 2.05
CA GLN A 63 -5.16 9.29 1.71
C GLN A 63 -3.97 9.91 0.97
N ALA A 64 -2.82 9.96 1.64
CA ALA A 64 -1.59 10.49 1.07
C ALA A 64 -0.69 9.33 0.64
N THR A 65 -0.28 9.35 -0.62
CA THR A 65 0.71 8.43 -1.18
C THR A 65 2.04 9.13 -1.24
N LEU A 66 3.00 8.60 -0.50
CA LEU A 66 4.35 9.11 -0.40
C LEU A 66 5.32 8.18 -1.10
N LYS A 67 6.30 8.76 -1.79
CA LYS A 67 7.41 8.04 -2.37
C LYS A 67 8.71 8.47 -1.70
N PHE A 68 9.55 7.51 -1.34
CA PHE A 68 10.81 7.80 -0.70
C PHE A 68 11.79 8.41 -1.68
N GLN A 69 12.57 9.37 -1.20
CA GLN A 69 13.77 9.83 -1.87
C GLN A 69 14.84 8.73 -1.80
N PRO A 70 15.90 8.81 -2.62
CA PRO A 70 17.01 7.85 -2.56
C PRO A 70 17.51 7.71 -1.12
N LEU A 71 17.34 6.52 -0.56
CA LEU A 71 17.69 6.21 0.82
C LEU A 71 19.18 5.84 0.90
N SER A 72 19.78 6.09 2.05
CA SER A 72 21.10 5.52 2.36
C SER A 72 20.99 3.99 2.46
N LEU A 73 22.09 3.27 2.20
CA LEU A 73 22.11 1.81 2.34
C LEU A 73 21.75 1.35 3.76
N SER A 74 22.11 2.14 4.78
CA SER A 74 21.72 1.87 6.17
C SER A 74 20.22 1.97 6.38
N ASP A 75 19.58 3.03 5.88
CA ASP A 75 18.13 3.23 6.05
C ASP A 75 17.34 2.22 5.24
N GLN A 76 17.81 1.87 4.05
CA GLN A 76 17.21 0.82 3.24
C GLN A 76 17.27 -0.55 3.95
N ARG A 77 18.41 -0.91 4.56
CA ARG A 77 18.52 -2.15 5.33
C ARG A 77 17.58 -2.17 6.52
N LYS A 78 17.52 -1.08 7.28
CA LYS A 78 16.57 -0.95 8.39
C LYS A 78 15.13 -1.11 7.89
N LEU A 79 14.76 -0.47 6.77
CA LEU A 79 13.43 -0.56 6.17
C LEU A 79 13.10 -1.99 5.71
N ILE A 80 14.04 -2.71 5.10
CA ILE A 80 13.85 -4.10 4.67
C ILE A 80 13.68 -5.00 5.90
N THR A 81 14.53 -4.85 6.92
CA THR A 81 14.40 -5.59 8.19
C THR A 81 13.02 -5.32 8.82
N PHE A 82 12.59 -4.06 8.80
CA PHE A 82 11.28 -3.66 9.30
C PHE A 82 10.11 -4.26 8.52
N LEU A 83 10.24 -4.38 7.20
CA LEU A 83 9.18 -4.92 6.34
C LEU A 83 9.06 -6.44 6.47
N PHE A 84 10.19 -7.16 6.49
CA PHE A 84 10.19 -8.61 6.27
C PHE A 84 10.63 -9.43 7.48
N CYS A 85 11.47 -8.88 8.36
CA CYS A 85 12.11 -9.67 9.42
C CYS A 85 11.35 -9.65 10.76
N LEU A 86 10.27 -8.86 10.88
CA LEU A 86 9.45 -8.80 12.10
C LEU A 86 8.35 -9.87 12.08
N PRO A 87 8.38 -10.87 12.99
CA PRO A 87 7.50 -12.03 12.94
C PRO A 87 6.01 -11.67 13.14
N GLN A 88 5.72 -10.58 13.85
CA GLN A 88 4.34 -10.18 14.17
C GLN A 88 3.64 -9.34 13.07
N ARG A 89 4.28 -9.13 11.91
CA ARG A 89 3.70 -8.29 10.84
C ARG A 89 2.92 -9.03 9.78
N TRP A 90 3.17 -10.32 9.62
CA TRP A 90 2.48 -11.13 8.63
C TRP A 90 1.02 -11.25 9.06
N GLN A 91 0.12 -10.65 8.27
CA GLN A 91 -1.30 -10.84 8.53
C GLN A 91 -1.62 -12.33 8.37
N PRO A 92 -2.36 -12.93 9.32
CA PRO A 92 -2.76 -14.32 9.20
C PRO A 92 -3.57 -14.48 7.91
N LYS A 93 -3.11 -15.34 7.01
CA LYS A 93 -3.87 -15.66 5.80
C LYS A 93 -5.11 -16.42 6.22
N ASN A 94 -6.27 -15.85 5.93
CA ASN A 94 -7.54 -16.57 6.03
C ASN A 94 -7.64 -17.51 4.83
N THR A 95 -7.10 -18.72 4.96
CA THR A 95 -7.17 -19.73 3.90
C THR A 95 -8.56 -20.33 3.89
N ALA A 96 -9.23 -20.27 2.73
CA ALA A 96 -10.53 -20.92 2.55
C ALA A 96 -10.37 -22.45 2.75
N GLY A 97 -11.36 -23.10 3.34
CA GLY A 97 -11.36 -24.56 3.47
C GLY A 97 -11.22 -25.26 2.11
N GLU A 98 -10.81 -26.53 2.10
CA GLU A 98 -10.48 -27.27 0.87
C GLU A 98 -11.62 -27.25 -0.18
N LEU A 99 -12.86 -27.51 0.25
CA LEU A 99 -14.03 -27.46 -0.65
C LEU A 99 -14.33 -26.05 -1.15
N GLN A 100 -14.17 -25.04 -0.30
CA GLN A 100 -14.39 -23.64 -0.70
C GLN A 100 -13.35 -23.20 -1.73
N SER A 101 -12.10 -23.65 -1.57
CA SER A 101 -11.03 -23.40 -2.52
C SER A 101 -11.32 -24.06 -3.88
N LEU A 102 -11.81 -25.32 -3.88
CA LEU A 102 -12.18 -26.02 -5.10
C LEU A 102 -13.37 -25.34 -5.81
N TRP A 103 -14.38 -24.92 -5.06
CA TRP A 103 -15.52 -24.18 -5.60
C TRP A 103 -15.11 -22.82 -6.21
N LEU A 104 -14.23 -22.08 -5.53
CA LEU A 104 -13.68 -20.83 -6.05
C LEU A 104 -12.88 -21.04 -7.35
N LEU A 105 -12.12 -22.12 -7.42
CA LEU A 105 -11.35 -22.47 -8.63
C LEU A 105 -12.28 -22.74 -9.82
N ILE A 106 -13.33 -23.55 -9.60
CA ILE A 106 -14.34 -23.86 -10.62
C ILE A 106 -15.01 -22.57 -11.12
N ILE A 107 -15.48 -21.71 -10.21
CA ILE A 107 -16.13 -20.44 -10.59
C ILE A 107 -15.18 -19.53 -11.36
N SER A 108 -13.94 -19.41 -10.90
CA SER A 108 -12.93 -18.56 -11.54
C SER A 108 -12.61 -19.06 -12.95
N PHE A 109 -12.50 -20.37 -13.13
CA PHE A 109 -12.24 -21.01 -14.42
C PHE A 109 -13.36 -20.72 -15.43
N PHE A 110 -14.61 -20.99 -15.06
CA PHE A 110 -15.75 -20.73 -15.96
C PHE A 110 -15.96 -19.25 -16.27
N ARG A 111 -15.71 -18.35 -15.31
CA ARG A 111 -15.74 -16.89 -15.54
C ARG A 111 -14.65 -16.45 -16.52
N GLY A 112 -13.43 -16.96 -16.36
CA GLY A 112 -12.31 -16.67 -17.26
C GLY A 112 -12.61 -17.11 -18.70
N ILE A 113 -13.11 -18.34 -18.87
CA ILE A 113 -13.52 -18.86 -20.18
C ILE A 113 -14.60 -17.98 -20.81
N GLY A 114 -15.63 -17.59 -20.05
CA GLY A 114 -16.70 -16.73 -20.56
C GLY A 114 -16.20 -15.38 -21.08
N LEU A 115 -15.24 -14.75 -20.40
CA LEU A 115 -14.61 -13.51 -20.86
C LEU A 115 -13.79 -13.71 -22.13
N ILE A 116 -13.03 -14.80 -22.22
CA ILE A 116 -12.23 -15.14 -23.41
C ILE A 116 -13.14 -15.42 -24.60
N CYS A 117 -14.20 -16.21 -24.43
CA CYS A 117 -15.18 -16.48 -25.49
C CYS A 117 -15.86 -15.20 -25.97
N ARG A 118 -16.25 -14.30 -25.05
CA ARG A 118 -16.81 -12.98 -25.42
C ARG A 118 -15.82 -12.11 -26.19
N ALA A 119 -14.56 -12.09 -25.77
CA ALA A 119 -13.52 -11.34 -26.48
C ALA A 119 -13.29 -11.89 -27.90
N ILE A 120 -13.30 -13.21 -28.08
CA ILE A 120 -13.16 -13.86 -29.39
C ILE A 120 -14.40 -13.59 -30.27
N LEU A 121 -15.60 -13.63 -29.70
CA LEU A 121 -16.84 -13.36 -30.44
C LEU A 121 -16.92 -11.91 -30.91
N ASN A 122 -16.62 -10.94 -30.03
CA ASN A 122 -16.57 -9.52 -30.38
C ASN A 122 -15.52 -9.20 -31.43
N ARG A 123 -14.42 -9.97 -31.50
CA ARG A 123 -13.40 -9.84 -32.55
C ARG A 123 -13.90 -10.34 -33.91
N LYS A 124 -14.81 -11.32 -33.95
CA LYS A 124 -15.39 -11.85 -35.20
C LYS A 124 -16.51 -10.98 -35.78
N THR A 125 -17.19 -10.18 -34.96
CA THR A 125 -18.27 -9.27 -35.40
C THR A 125 -17.77 -7.90 -35.88
N ALA A 126 -16.47 -7.64 -35.80
CA ALA A 126 -15.81 -6.40 -36.22
C ALA A 126 -15.04 -6.53 -37.56
N LEU A 127 -15.18 -7.68 -38.24
CA LEU A 127 -14.70 -7.98 -39.59
C LEU A 127 -15.91 -8.22 -40.49
#